data_AF-A0A836TWV4-F1
#
_entry.id   AF-A0A836TWV4-F1
#
_cell.length_a   1.000
_cell.length_b   1.000
_cell.length_c   1.000
_cell.angle_alpha   90.00
_cell.angle_beta   90.00
_cell.angle_gamma   90.00
#
_symmetry.space_group_name_H-M   'P 1'
#
loop_
_entity.id
_entity.type
_entity.pdbx_description
1 polymer ?
#
loop_
_entity_poly.entity_id
_entity_poly.type
_entity_poly.pdbx_seq_one_letter_code
_entity_poly.pdbx_strand_id
1 'polypeptide(L)'
;MKAKGVVHLQVITGFCLSILMGMLMAENVLAKENWYHFEIIVFEQDRVNSEQFEAKSTTIRLPRRKFDLTRTAYPKSLLLINPIQFSRLNRDDLQLDSVYRHLMRRKAYKPLIHTAWMQSVKSDSSSKPVVVSAPFSMRNPHPVQGYITLQRGYYLHLKVQFEFEKEGVFYLMDQRRRIRLSETHYFDHPVFGVIVYVERLAIKTTTITQ
;
A
#
# COMPACT_ATOMS: atom_id res chain seq x y z
N MET A 1 -68.37 -10.06 -19.17
CA MET A 1 -67.32 -10.55 -18.24
C MET A 1 -65.96 -10.60 -18.95
N LYS A 2 -65.17 -9.52 -18.96
CA LYS A 2 -63.79 -9.49 -19.48
C LYS A 2 -63.04 -8.32 -18.84
N ALA A 3 -62.56 -8.48 -17.60
CA ALA A 3 -61.74 -7.46 -16.93
C ALA A 3 -60.68 -8.02 -15.98
N LYS A 4 -60.63 -9.33 -15.72
CA LYS A 4 -59.68 -9.93 -14.77
C LYS A 4 -58.28 -10.22 -15.37
N GLY A 5 -58.15 -10.32 -16.69
CA GLY A 5 -56.87 -10.70 -17.34
C GLY A 5 -55.86 -9.55 -17.47
N VAL A 6 -56.32 -8.30 -17.61
CA VAL A 6 -55.45 -7.13 -17.84
C VAL A 6 -54.73 -6.70 -16.57
N VAL A 7 -55.41 -6.80 -15.42
CA VAL A 7 -54.84 -6.41 -14.11
C VAL A 7 -53.70 -7.35 -13.70
N HIS A 8 -53.82 -8.64 -13.99
CA HIS A 8 -52.79 -9.63 -13.65
C HIS A 8 -51.50 -9.43 -14.46
N LEU A 9 -51.61 -9.02 -15.74
CA LEU A 9 -50.46 -8.77 -16.61
C LEU A 9 -49.72 -7.47 -16.24
N GLN A 10 -50.45 -6.44 -15.79
CA GLN A 10 -49.87 -5.17 -15.32
C GLN A 10 -49.10 -5.32 -13.99
N VAL A 11 -49.60 -6.18 -13.08
CA VAL A 11 -48.92 -6.44 -11.80
C VAL A 11 -47.62 -7.23 -12.01
N ILE A 12 -47.62 -8.23 -12.91
CA ILE A 12 -46.43 -9.03 -13.22
C ILE A 12 -45.35 -8.18 -13.91
N THR A 13 -45.74 -7.33 -14.86
CA THR A 13 -44.79 -6.43 -15.56
C THR A 13 -44.20 -5.38 -14.62
N GLY A 14 -44.99 -4.83 -13.68
CA GLY A 14 -44.48 -3.92 -12.66
C GLY A 14 -43.49 -4.56 -11.69
N PHE A 15 -43.73 -5.83 -11.30
CA PHE A 15 -42.82 -6.59 -10.43
C PHE A 15 -41.52 -6.99 -11.14
N CYS A 16 -41.57 -7.35 -12.42
CA CYS A 16 -40.37 -7.59 -13.21
C CYS A 16 -39.55 -6.31 -13.41
N LEU A 17 -40.19 -5.15 -13.60
CA LEU A 17 -39.49 -3.88 -13.79
C LEU A 17 -38.81 -3.40 -12.50
N SER A 18 -39.41 -3.62 -11.33
CA SER A 18 -38.79 -3.28 -10.04
C SER A 18 -37.62 -4.19 -9.70
N ILE A 19 -37.72 -5.49 -10.03
CA ILE A 19 -36.60 -6.43 -9.91
C ILE A 19 -35.47 -6.05 -10.87
N LEU A 20 -35.79 -5.74 -12.13
CA LEU A 20 -34.82 -5.31 -13.14
C LEU A 20 -34.12 -4.01 -12.73
N MET A 21 -34.86 -3.04 -12.20
CA MET A 21 -34.31 -1.79 -11.67
C MET A 21 -33.45 -2.02 -10.41
N GLY A 22 -33.88 -2.93 -9.52
CA GLY A 22 -33.09 -3.34 -8.36
C GLY A 22 -31.78 -4.04 -8.74
N MET A 23 -31.79 -4.87 -9.78
CA MET A 23 -30.59 -5.51 -10.34
C MET A 23 -29.66 -4.49 -11.02
N LEU A 24 -30.20 -3.50 -11.73
CA LEU A 24 -29.42 -2.43 -12.36
C LEU A 24 -28.72 -1.52 -11.34
N MET A 25 -29.33 -1.30 -10.18
CA MET A 25 -28.74 -0.50 -9.09
C MET A 25 -27.69 -1.28 -8.28
N ALA A 26 -27.76 -2.61 -8.25
CA ALA A 26 -26.82 -3.44 -7.50
C ALA A 26 -25.39 -3.40 -8.08
N GLU A 27 -25.24 -3.21 -9.40
CA GLU A 27 -23.93 -3.13 -10.05
C GLU A 27 -23.11 -1.91 -9.58
N ASN A 28 -23.78 -0.82 -9.21
CA ASN A 28 -23.12 0.42 -8.77
C ASN A 28 -22.71 0.42 -7.28
N VAL A 29 -23.14 -0.58 -6.50
CA VAL A 29 -22.87 -0.65 -5.04
C VAL A 29 -21.64 -1.50 -4.71
N LEU A 30 -21.05 -2.21 -5.68
CA LEU A 30 -19.74 -2.83 -5.49
C LEU A 30 -18.69 -1.74 -5.29
N ALA A 31 -18.20 -1.59 -4.05
CA ALA A 31 -17.17 -0.63 -3.69
C ALA A 31 -16.02 -0.68 -4.70
N LYS A 32 -15.92 0.36 -5.55
CA LYS A 32 -14.95 0.43 -6.65
C LYS A 32 -13.54 0.16 -6.11
N GLU A 33 -12.91 -0.93 -6.53
CA GLU A 33 -11.52 -1.21 -6.17
C GLU A 33 -10.59 -0.40 -7.07
N ASN A 34 -9.65 0.33 -6.44
CA ASN A 34 -8.58 0.99 -7.18
C ASN A 34 -7.27 0.27 -6.89
N TRP A 35 -6.48 0.10 -7.94
CA TRP A 35 -5.16 -0.46 -7.87
C TRP A 35 -4.13 0.65 -7.70
N TYR A 36 -3.17 0.40 -6.81
CA TYR A 36 -2.11 1.33 -6.49
C TYR A 36 -0.76 0.65 -6.62
N HIS A 37 0.19 1.37 -7.19
CA HIS A 37 1.60 1.05 -7.15
C HIS A 37 2.25 1.87 -6.03
N PHE A 38 2.99 1.19 -5.17
CA PHE A 38 3.73 1.74 -4.06
C PHE A 38 5.21 1.48 -4.28
N GLU A 39 6.02 2.48 -3.96
CA GLU A 39 7.46 2.35 -3.88
C GLU A 39 7.94 2.97 -2.58
N ILE A 40 8.86 2.29 -1.90
CA ILE A 40 9.41 2.70 -0.62
C ILE A 40 10.93 2.63 -0.65
N ILE A 41 11.55 3.66 -0.10
CA ILE A 41 12.94 3.63 0.36
C ILE A 41 12.94 3.81 1.88
N VAL A 42 13.64 2.94 2.59
CA VAL A 42 13.97 3.13 4.01
C VAL A 42 15.47 3.28 4.11
N PHE A 43 15.93 4.27 4.85
CA PHE A 43 17.36 4.59 4.94
C PHE A 43 17.72 5.03 6.36
N GLU A 44 18.91 4.67 6.79
CA GLU A 44 19.55 5.26 7.96
C GLU A 44 20.11 6.64 7.58
N GLN A 45 20.10 7.56 8.52
CA GLN A 45 20.74 8.87 8.37
C GLN A 45 21.52 9.25 9.62
N ASP A 46 22.62 9.98 9.42
CA ASP A 46 23.39 10.55 10.53
C ASP A 46 22.58 11.66 11.21
N ARG A 47 22.66 11.72 12.54
CA ARG A 47 21.91 12.72 13.33
C ARG A 47 22.28 14.14 12.89
N VAL A 48 21.28 14.91 12.50
CA VAL A 48 21.45 16.34 12.16
C VAL A 48 21.55 17.22 13.42
N ASN A 49 21.07 16.75 14.58
CA ASN A 49 21.03 17.49 15.84
C ASN A 49 21.24 16.60 17.09
N SER A 50 21.62 17.26 18.20
CA SER A 50 21.92 16.64 19.51
C SER A 50 20.68 16.30 20.35
N GLU A 51 19.48 16.32 19.76
CA GLU A 51 18.24 16.11 20.48
C GLU A 51 18.18 14.70 21.09
N GLN A 52 18.00 14.65 22.41
CA GLN A 52 17.79 13.41 23.16
C GLN A 52 16.35 12.93 22.96
N PHE A 53 16.15 12.07 21.97
CA PHE A 53 14.90 11.33 21.83
C PHE A 53 14.83 10.24 22.89
N GLU A 54 13.67 10.10 23.52
CA GLU A 54 13.40 9.07 24.50
C GLU A 54 13.56 7.69 23.83
N ALA A 55 14.64 7.00 24.15
CA ALA A 55 14.90 5.63 23.72
C ALA A 55 13.78 4.75 24.29
N LYS A 56 12.84 4.34 23.45
CA LYS A 56 11.77 3.44 23.87
C LYS A 56 12.28 2.01 23.76
N SER A 57 12.39 1.31 24.89
CA SER A 57 12.77 -0.12 24.91
C SER A 57 11.68 -1.06 24.40
N THR A 58 10.69 -0.57 23.65
CA THR A 58 9.52 -1.35 23.23
C THR A 58 9.50 -1.51 21.71
N THR A 59 9.40 -2.76 21.25
CA THR A 59 9.23 -3.15 19.86
C THR A 59 7.82 -2.84 19.35
N ILE A 60 7.66 -2.49 18.08
CA ILE A 60 6.36 -2.37 17.42
C ILE A 60 5.66 -3.73 17.39
N ARG A 61 4.35 -3.72 17.66
CA ARG A 61 3.52 -4.92 17.48
C ARG A 61 3.09 -5.02 16.02
N LEU A 62 3.65 -5.97 15.28
CA LEU A 62 3.26 -6.22 13.90
C LEU A 62 1.79 -6.69 13.80
N PRO A 63 1.04 -6.26 12.77
CA PRO A 63 -0.35 -6.70 12.56
C PRO A 63 -0.46 -8.23 12.39
N ARG A 64 -1.50 -8.85 12.95
CA ARG A 64 -1.74 -10.30 12.82
C ARG A 64 -2.02 -10.75 11.38
N ARG A 65 -2.78 -9.94 10.62
CA ARG A 65 -3.03 -10.14 9.19
C ARG A 65 -2.20 -9.13 8.41
N LYS A 66 -1.15 -9.62 7.75
CA LYS A 66 -0.18 -8.79 7.02
C LYS A 66 0.30 -9.49 5.76
N PHE A 67 0.84 -8.72 4.84
CA PHE A 67 1.63 -9.23 3.72
C PHE A 67 3.11 -8.90 3.96
N ASP A 68 4.00 -9.88 3.86
CA ASP A 68 5.43 -9.68 4.15
C ASP A 68 6.26 -9.66 2.87
N LEU A 69 6.80 -8.48 2.51
CA LEU A 69 7.63 -8.31 1.32
C LEU A 69 9.05 -8.86 1.50
N THR A 70 9.49 -9.12 2.72
CA THR A 70 10.87 -9.53 3.03
C THR A 70 11.19 -10.92 2.46
N ARG A 71 10.19 -11.81 2.40
CA ARG A 71 10.36 -13.22 2.04
C ARG A 71 9.77 -13.61 0.69
N THR A 72 9.08 -12.69 0.02
CA THR A 72 8.24 -13.04 -1.12
C THR A 72 8.85 -12.54 -2.43
N ALA A 73 9.58 -13.41 -3.12
CA ALA A 73 9.99 -13.19 -4.50
C ALA A 73 8.97 -13.87 -5.43
N TYR A 74 8.05 -13.10 -6.01
CA TYR A 74 7.16 -13.64 -7.03
C TYR A 74 7.89 -13.68 -8.39
N PRO A 75 8.03 -14.84 -9.03
CA PRO A 75 8.47 -14.89 -10.43
C PRO A 75 7.43 -14.20 -11.32
N LYS A 76 7.89 -13.40 -12.29
CA LYS A 76 7.04 -12.66 -13.26
C LYS A 76 5.95 -13.53 -13.90
N SER A 77 6.20 -14.82 -14.09
CA SER A 77 5.27 -15.78 -14.71
C SER A 77 4.00 -16.05 -13.89
N LEU A 78 4.05 -15.94 -12.55
CA LEU A 78 2.87 -16.19 -11.70
C LEU A 78 1.89 -15.00 -11.64
N LEU A 79 2.25 -13.84 -12.19
CA LEU A 79 1.38 -12.67 -12.27
C LEU A 79 0.21 -12.85 -13.25
N LEU A 80 0.27 -13.85 -14.14
CA LEU A 80 -0.77 -14.10 -15.15
C LEU A 80 -1.94 -14.94 -14.64
N ILE A 81 -1.79 -15.68 -13.52
CA ILE A 81 -2.76 -16.70 -13.09
C ILE A 81 -3.61 -16.23 -11.89
N ASN A 82 -3.10 -15.30 -11.08
CA ASN A 82 -3.87 -14.57 -10.06
C ASN A 82 -3.24 -13.18 -9.86
N PRO A 83 -3.80 -12.14 -10.50
CA PRO A 83 -3.00 -10.98 -10.86
C PRO A 83 -2.95 -9.96 -9.71
N ILE A 84 -1.73 -9.51 -9.41
CA ILE A 84 -1.41 -8.14 -8.98
C ILE A 84 -1.58 -7.81 -7.48
N GLN A 85 -2.37 -8.53 -6.65
CA GLN A 85 -2.70 -8.02 -5.29
C GLN A 85 -1.46 -7.70 -4.43
N PHE A 86 -0.34 -8.41 -4.63
CA PHE A 86 0.98 -8.05 -4.12
C PHE A 86 2.07 -8.54 -5.09
N SER A 87 2.64 -7.66 -5.92
CA SER A 87 3.71 -8.01 -6.86
C SER A 87 4.96 -7.18 -6.61
N ARG A 88 6.14 -7.80 -6.45
CA ARG A 88 7.42 -7.09 -6.36
C ARG A 88 7.86 -6.69 -7.77
N LEU A 89 8.12 -5.40 -7.99
CA LEU A 89 8.43 -4.87 -9.32
C LEU A 89 9.93 -4.93 -9.66
N ASN A 90 10.23 -4.88 -10.96
CA ASN A 90 11.60 -4.77 -11.47
C ASN A 90 12.18 -3.38 -11.15
N ARG A 91 13.51 -3.26 -11.00
CA ARG A 91 14.15 -1.99 -10.65
C ARG A 91 13.97 -0.90 -11.71
N ASP A 92 13.75 -1.27 -12.96
CA ASP A 92 13.61 -0.32 -14.06
C ASP A 92 12.27 0.45 -14.02
N ASP A 93 11.27 -0.05 -13.29
CA ASP A 93 9.94 0.56 -13.16
C ASP A 93 9.83 1.49 -11.93
N LEU A 94 10.94 1.70 -11.21
CA LEU A 94 11.00 2.42 -9.95
C LEU A 94 11.15 3.93 -10.16
N GLN A 95 10.18 4.69 -9.64
CA GLN A 95 10.13 6.15 -9.68
C GLN A 95 11.14 6.80 -8.71
N LEU A 96 11.56 6.11 -7.65
CA LEU A 96 12.52 6.64 -6.67
C LEU A 96 13.97 6.23 -6.95
N ASP A 97 14.31 5.66 -8.10
CA ASP A 97 15.70 5.25 -8.41
C ASP A 97 16.68 6.43 -8.38
N SER A 98 16.27 7.61 -8.86
CA SER A 98 17.09 8.83 -8.80
C SER A 98 17.36 9.25 -7.34
N VAL A 99 16.35 9.16 -6.48
CA VAL A 99 16.43 9.44 -5.03
C VAL A 99 17.34 8.41 -4.36
N TYR A 100 17.16 7.13 -4.65
CA TYR A 100 18.01 6.06 -4.14
C TYR A 100 19.49 6.29 -4.49
N ARG A 101 19.79 6.60 -5.76
CA ARG A 101 21.14 6.94 -6.21
C ARG A 101 21.69 8.18 -5.52
N HIS A 102 20.86 9.17 -5.23
CA HIS A 102 21.28 10.35 -4.48
C HIS A 102 21.68 10.00 -3.05
N LEU A 103 20.86 9.19 -2.35
CA LEU A 103 21.16 8.72 -1.00
C LEU A 103 22.45 7.90 -0.97
N MET A 104 22.66 6.99 -1.92
CA MET A 104 23.87 6.17 -2.02
C MET A 104 25.17 6.98 -2.18
N ARG A 105 25.10 8.18 -2.77
CA ARG A 105 26.30 9.02 -3.00
C ARG A 105 26.70 9.83 -1.77
N ARG A 106 25.79 10.03 -0.82
CA ARG A 106 25.97 10.92 0.32
C ARG A 106 26.30 10.09 1.55
N LYS A 107 27.48 10.31 2.14
CA LYS A 107 27.95 9.54 3.30
C LYS A 107 27.01 9.60 4.51
N ALA A 108 26.25 10.69 4.65
CA ALA A 108 25.29 10.89 5.73
C ALA A 108 24.04 10.00 5.64
N TYR A 109 23.85 9.27 4.53
CA TYR A 109 22.69 8.41 4.30
C TYR A 109 23.13 7.00 3.93
N LYS A 110 22.39 6.01 4.43
CA LYS A 110 22.58 4.61 4.09
C LYS A 110 21.24 3.96 3.76
N PRO A 111 20.91 3.77 2.48
CA PRO A 111 19.70 3.04 2.09
C PRO A 111 19.72 1.60 2.60
N LEU A 112 18.67 1.21 3.31
CA LEU A 112 18.47 -0.11 3.91
C LEU A 112 17.49 -0.96 3.09
N ILE A 113 16.44 -0.32 2.58
CA ILE A 113 15.37 -0.96 1.82
C ILE A 113 15.09 -0.10 0.58
N HIS A 114 14.93 -0.74 -0.58
CA HIS A 114 14.31 -0.15 -1.77
C HIS A 114 13.47 -1.23 -2.45
N THR A 115 12.16 -1.08 -2.39
CA THR A 115 11.23 -2.06 -2.96
C THR A 115 9.95 -1.39 -3.40
N ALA A 116 9.22 -2.06 -4.28
CA ALA A 116 7.91 -1.63 -4.71
C ALA A 116 6.93 -2.80 -4.69
N TRP A 117 5.64 -2.48 -4.55
CA TRP A 117 4.56 -3.44 -4.69
C TRP A 117 3.29 -2.81 -5.26
N MET A 118 2.41 -3.65 -5.78
CA MET A 118 1.07 -3.25 -6.18
C MET A 118 0.04 -3.82 -5.22
N GLN A 119 -1.04 -3.11 -4.92
CA GLN A 119 -2.19 -3.65 -4.17
C GLN A 119 -3.49 -2.92 -4.50
N SER A 120 -4.63 -3.63 -4.43
CA SER A 120 -5.97 -3.03 -4.55
C SER A 120 -6.48 -2.53 -3.21
N VAL A 121 -7.21 -1.42 -3.24
CA VAL A 121 -7.89 -0.83 -2.07
C VAL A 121 -9.30 -0.41 -2.45
N LYS A 122 -10.29 -0.94 -1.74
CA LYS A 122 -11.72 -0.60 -1.87
C LYS A 122 -11.97 0.87 -1.48
N SER A 123 -13.10 1.42 -1.90
CA SER A 123 -13.56 2.72 -1.36
C SER A 123 -13.85 2.59 0.12
N ASP A 124 -13.58 3.67 0.83
CA ASP A 124 -13.91 3.84 2.25
C ASP A 124 -13.34 2.70 3.12
N SER A 125 -12.15 2.21 2.74
CA SER A 125 -11.46 1.09 3.38
C SER A 125 -9.97 1.36 3.57
N SER A 126 -9.32 0.49 4.35
CA SER A 126 -7.86 0.45 4.46
C SER A 126 -7.29 -0.72 3.65
N SER A 127 -6.07 -0.57 3.14
CA SER A 127 -5.32 -1.66 2.53
C SER A 127 -4.98 -2.73 3.57
N LYS A 128 -4.62 -3.93 3.11
CA LYS A 128 -3.91 -4.86 3.98
C LYS A 128 -2.56 -4.22 4.38
N PRO A 129 -2.13 -4.33 5.65
CA PRO A 129 -0.81 -3.85 6.05
C PRO A 129 0.29 -4.61 5.30
N VAL A 130 1.24 -3.87 4.75
CA VAL A 130 2.40 -4.44 4.05
C VAL A 130 3.63 -4.23 4.91
N VAL A 131 4.21 -5.35 5.36
CA VAL A 131 5.42 -5.40 6.18
C VAL A 131 6.64 -5.38 5.28
N VAL A 132 7.60 -4.54 5.65
CA VAL A 132 8.90 -4.46 5.01
C VAL A 132 9.96 -4.45 6.10
N SER A 133 11.02 -5.23 5.91
CA SER A 133 12.14 -5.25 6.84
C SER A 133 13.48 -5.42 6.13
N ALA A 134 14.52 -4.88 6.74
CA ALA A 134 15.90 -5.22 6.49
C ALA A 134 16.46 -5.81 7.79
N PRO A 135 16.56 -7.15 7.90
CA PRO A 135 17.05 -7.78 9.10
C PRO A 135 18.54 -7.50 9.31
N PHE A 136 19.02 -7.84 10.50
CA PHE A 136 20.44 -7.81 10.82
C PHE A 136 21.22 -8.71 9.85
N SER A 137 22.34 -8.21 9.35
CA SER A 137 23.32 -8.98 8.58
C SER A 137 24.69 -8.31 8.69
N MET A 138 25.76 -9.00 8.28
CA MET A 138 27.10 -8.41 8.24
C MET A 138 27.18 -7.11 7.41
N ARG A 139 26.30 -6.94 6.41
CA ARG A 139 26.21 -5.72 5.59
C ARG A 139 25.19 -4.70 6.13
N ASN A 140 24.31 -5.13 7.03
CA ASN A 140 23.30 -4.31 7.69
C ASN A 140 23.32 -4.52 9.21
N PRO A 141 24.18 -3.82 9.96
CA PRO A 141 24.26 -3.97 11.41
C PRO A 141 23.06 -3.37 12.16
N HIS A 142 22.26 -2.52 11.50
CA HIS A 142 21.13 -1.81 12.12
C HIS A 142 19.82 -2.30 11.51
N PRO A 143 19.14 -3.29 12.14
CA PRO A 143 17.91 -3.81 11.58
C PRO A 143 16.80 -2.75 11.60
N VAL A 144 15.96 -2.81 10.57
CA VAL A 144 14.76 -1.98 10.47
C VAL A 144 13.59 -2.86 10.07
N GLN A 145 12.44 -2.68 10.71
CA GLN A 145 11.22 -3.35 10.31
C GLN A 145 10.00 -2.46 10.55
N GLY A 146 8.97 -2.66 9.74
CA GLY A 146 7.79 -1.84 9.83
C GLY A 146 6.70 -2.30 8.90
N TYR A 147 5.63 -1.52 8.87
CA TYR A 147 4.55 -1.73 7.93
C TYR A 147 3.94 -0.42 7.46
N ILE A 148 3.32 -0.51 6.28
CA ILE A 148 2.61 0.60 5.65
C ILE A 148 1.18 0.20 5.37
N THR A 149 0.26 1.14 5.59
CA THR A 149 -1.16 0.99 5.27
C THR A 149 -1.65 2.23 4.54
N LEU A 150 -2.34 2.03 3.41
CA LEU A 150 -3.06 3.10 2.70
C LEU A 150 -4.53 3.08 3.13
N GLN A 151 -5.05 4.21 3.56
CA GLN A 151 -6.46 4.39 3.90
C GLN A 151 -7.11 5.26 2.83
N ARG A 152 -8.16 4.73 2.20
CA ARG A 152 -8.89 5.38 1.12
C ARG A 152 -10.27 5.78 1.60
N GLY A 153 -10.50 7.07 1.77
CA GLY A 153 -11.84 7.69 1.92
C GLY A 153 -11.95 8.89 1.00
N TYR A 154 -12.50 10.01 1.49
CA TYR A 154 -12.45 11.31 0.78
C TYR A 154 -11.03 11.74 0.40
N TYR A 155 -10.07 11.41 1.26
CA TYR A 155 -8.65 11.61 1.01
C TYR A 155 -7.88 10.30 1.19
N LEU A 156 -6.71 10.23 0.56
CA LEU A 156 -5.76 9.16 0.80
C LEU A 156 -4.90 9.51 2.01
N HIS A 157 -4.90 8.64 3.01
CA HIS A 157 -3.97 8.73 4.13
C HIS A 157 -3.00 7.57 4.09
N LEU A 158 -1.71 7.87 4.18
CA LEU A 158 -0.67 6.88 4.32
C LEU A 158 -0.24 6.82 5.78
N LYS A 159 -0.31 5.62 6.36
CA LYS A 159 0.20 5.33 7.71
C LYS A 159 1.47 4.50 7.58
N VAL A 160 2.53 4.95 8.24
CA VAL A 160 3.86 4.37 8.26
C VAL A 160 4.22 4.10 9.71
N GLN A 161 4.48 2.83 10.04
CA GLN A 161 4.95 2.42 11.35
C GLN A 161 6.24 1.62 11.22
N PHE A 162 7.34 2.14 11.74
CA PHE A 162 8.65 1.52 11.67
C PHE A 162 9.37 1.56 13.01
N GLU A 163 10.18 0.55 13.23
CA GLU A 163 11.23 0.54 14.24
C GLU A 163 12.58 0.35 13.58
N PHE A 164 13.56 1.06 14.11
CA PHE A 164 14.95 0.98 13.72
C PHE A 164 15.78 0.75 14.96
N GLU A 165 16.60 -0.29 14.95
CA GLU A 165 17.52 -0.60 16.04
C GLU A 165 18.92 -0.15 15.67
N LYS A 166 19.52 0.70 16.51
CA LYS A 166 20.92 1.11 16.38
C LYS A 166 21.56 1.12 17.75
N GLU A 167 22.65 0.38 17.90
CA GLU A 167 23.42 0.29 19.16
C GLU A 167 22.57 -0.17 20.36
N GLY A 168 21.63 -1.09 20.13
CA GLY A 168 20.71 -1.60 21.17
C GLY A 168 19.58 -0.63 21.56
N VAL A 169 19.49 0.53 20.89
CA VAL A 169 18.41 1.50 21.07
C VAL A 169 17.40 1.38 19.94
N PHE A 170 16.12 1.29 20.29
CA PHE A 170 15.02 1.29 19.32
C PHE A 170 14.48 2.70 19.11
N TYR A 171 14.38 3.07 17.84
CA TYR A 171 13.82 4.32 17.35
C TYR A 171 12.52 4.03 16.61
N LEU A 172 11.44 4.67 17.04
CA LEU A 172 10.09 4.38 16.54
C LEU A 172 9.58 5.54 15.68
N MET A 173 8.97 5.19 14.55
CA MET A 173 8.19 6.09 13.71
C MET A 173 6.76 5.59 13.68
N ASP A 174 5.81 6.41 14.12
CA ASP A 174 4.37 6.19 13.92
C ASP A 174 3.78 7.47 13.35
N GLN A 175 3.68 7.53 12.03
CA GLN A 175 3.20 8.70 11.32
C GLN A 175 2.04 8.34 10.42
N ARG A 176 1.02 9.21 10.41
CA ARG A 176 -0.13 9.13 9.52
C ARG A 176 -0.36 10.50 8.92
N ARG A 177 -0.44 10.59 7.59
CA ARG A 177 -0.74 11.85 6.92
C ARG A 177 -1.53 11.66 5.65
N ARG A 178 -2.18 12.73 5.21
CA ARG A 178 -2.79 12.81 3.89
C ARG A 178 -1.69 12.87 2.82
N ILE A 179 -1.88 12.12 1.74
CA ILE A 179 -0.98 12.09 0.58
C ILE A 179 -1.73 12.47 -0.70
N ARG A 180 -0.98 12.92 -1.70
CA ARG A 180 -1.41 13.00 -3.09
C ARG A 180 -0.72 11.89 -3.88
N LEU A 181 -1.39 11.44 -4.94
CA LEU A 181 -0.84 10.42 -5.83
C LEU A 181 0.22 11.03 -6.74
N SER A 182 1.15 10.19 -7.19
CA SER A 182 2.24 10.56 -8.10
C SER A 182 3.15 11.66 -7.55
N GLU A 183 3.28 11.70 -6.23
CA GLU A 183 4.18 12.61 -5.51
C GLU A 183 5.04 11.80 -4.53
N THR A 184 6.24 12.30 -4.26
CA THR A 184 7.16 11.75 -3.27
C THR A 184 6.84 12.28 -1.87
N HIS A 185 6.72 11.39 -0.90
CA HIS A 185 6.34 11.69 0.48
C HIS A 185 7.44 11.26 1.46
N TYR A 186 8.02 12.23 2.19
CA TYR A 186 9.11 12.02 3.18
C TYR A 186 8.61 11.89 4.62
N PHE A 187 8.89 10.76 5.27
CA PHE A 187 8.59 10.54 6.69
C PHE A 187 9.93 10.49 7.42
N ASP A 188 10.25 11.58 8.12
CA ASP A 188 11.58 11.76 8.68
C ASP A 188 11.61 11.40 10.16
N HIS A 189 12.72 10.79 10.57
CA HIS A 189 13.09 10.53 11.95
C HIS A 189 14.58 10.85 12.14
N PRO A 190 15.05 11.39 13.27
CA PRO A 190 16.43 11.88 13.45
C PRO A 190 17.58 10.94 13.03
N VAL A 191 17.37 9.63 13.10
CA VAL A 191 18.37 8.60 12.77
C VAL A 191 18.00 7.71 11.57
N PHE A 192 16.78 7.81 11.05
CA PHE A 192 16.35 7.06 9.86
C PHE A 192 15.20 7.77 9.15
N GLY A 193 14.93 7.46 7.89
CA GLY A 193 13.82 8.04 7.15
C GLY A 193 13.13 7.02 6.25
N VAL A 194 11.90 7.35 5.90
CA VAL A 194 11.09 6.58 4.94
C VAL A 194 10.62 7.52 3.84
N ILE A 195 10.94 7.20 2.59
CA ILE A 195 10.43 7.90 1.41
C ILE A 195 9.44 6.97 0.72
N VAL A 196 8.25 7.48 0.43
CA VAL A 196 7.20 6.71 -0.23
C VAL A 196 6.70 7.45 -1.46
N TYR A 197 6.54 6.72 -2.55
CA TYR A 197 5.81 7.16 -3.73
C TYR A 197 4.60 6.25 -3.93
N VAL A 198 3.44 6.83 -4.25
CA VAL A 198 2.20 6.07 -4.48
C VAL A 198 1.51 6.63 -5.71
N GLU A 199 1.19 5.78 -6.67
CA GLU A 199 0.40 6.14 -7.85
C GLU A 199 -0.77 5.19 -8.07
N ARG A 200 -1.76 5.66 -8.82
CA ARG A 200 -2.91 4.85 -9.20
C ARG A 200 -2.66 4.17 -10.54
N LEU A 201 -2.91 2.87 -10.59
CA LEU A 201 -2.84 2.09 -11.82
C LEU A 201 -4.19 2.11 -12.53
N ALA A 202 -4.17 2.46 -13.81
CA ALA A 202 -5.30 2.26 -14.70
C ALA A 202 -5.25 0.83 -15.24
N ILE A 203 -5.81 -0.14 -14.50
CA ILE A 203 -5.95 -1.49 -15.04
C ILE A 203 -7.04 -1.43 -16.11
N LYS A 204 -6.62 -1.54 -17.38
CA LYS A 204 -7.55 -1.85 -18.46
C LYS A 204 -7.92 -3.31 -18.29
N THR A 205 -9.13 -3.59 -17.83
CA THR A 205 -9.71 -4.93 -17.92
C THR A 205 -9.87 -5.24 -19.39
N THR A 206 -8.87 -5.85 -20.02
CA THR A 206 -9.06 -6.48 -21.32
C THR A 206 -9.98 -7.66 -21.04
N THR A 207 -11.28 -7.48 -21.32
CA THR A 207 -12.21 -8.59 -21.39
C THR A 207 -11.62 -9.58 -22.37
N ILE A 208 -11.15 -10.71 -21.86
CA ILE A 208 -10.79 -11.84 -22.71
C ILE A 208 -12.14 -12.38 -23.17
N THR A 209 -12.60 -11.88 -24.31
CA THR A 209 -13.71 -12.48 -25.05
C THR A 209 -13.21 -13.86 -25.48
N GLN A 210 -13.69 -14.90 -24.78
CA GLN A 210 -13.66 -16.26 -25.29
C GLN A 210 -14.75 -16.42 -26.36
#